data_AF-A0A3B9DMP8-F1
#
_entry.id   AF-A0A3B9DMP8-F1
#
_cell.length_a   1.000
_cell.length_b   1.000
_cell.length_c   1.000
_cell.angle_alpha   90.00
_cell.angle_beta   90.00
_cell.angle_gamma   90.00
#
_symmetry.space_group_name_H-M   'P 1'
#
loop_
_entity.id
_entity.type
_entity.pdbx_description
1 polymer ?
#
loop_
_entity_poly.entity_id
_entity_poly.type
_entity_poly.pdbx_seq_one_letter_code
_entity_poly.pdbx_strand_id
1 'polypeptide(L)'
;MTRDSLSTYGVASGSQPDHARPVWPDGVVHHGLRLLLLVVMAGAITALFLPMGTSTLGQYQVGEVLSEGVIAEVDFIILKSEEDLSLERALAEGGIPPTFNYRPAVGDSMVVQLGRFFERLDSTASDAALLGDSEMLRAHLEEVESVTASPQQAILLMDEPTRLRLREVSVSGVQEYAEIGVVDPTDESELNAATIRIQDPGQEDRRSMPSADVLTAGELNARIVADHELPSTSTELSELLRLIVINHTAYSLVFDPDVTGSEREAARQAVSESIGNVVQQEAVVRANEPLTETHLERLRAYERELRTQNRLEEPG
;
A
#
# COMPACT_ATOMS: atom_id res chain seq x y z
N MET A 1 -40.52 91.60 28.57
CA MET A 1 -41.00 91.59 27.16
C MET A 1 -41.70 90.26 26.96
N THR A 2 -43.03 90.29 27.11
CA THR A 2 -44.04 90.25 26.02
C THR A 2 -44.28 88.81 25.57
N ARG A 3 -45.37 88.18 26.01
CA ARG A 3 -46.80 88.37 25.62
C ARG A 3 -47.18 87.32 24.58
N ASP A 4 -48.20 86.52 24.93
CA ASP A 4 -49.49 86.39 24.22
C ASP A 4 -49.37 85.49 22.97
N SER A 5 -50.31 84.63 22.58
CA SER A 5 -51.75 84.52 22.83
C SER A 5 -52.24 83.28 22.06
N LEU A 6 -53.13 82.45 22.64
CA LEU A 6 -54.57 82.25 22.27
C LEU A 6 -54.79 81.56 20.89
N SER A 7 -55.81 80.74 20.60
CA SER A 7 -57.06 80.40 21.27
C SER A 7 -57.73 79.23 20.53
N THR A 8 -58.40 78.35 21.28
CA THR A 8 -59.72 77.74 21.05
C THR A 8 -60.27 77.47 19.63
N TYR A 9 -60.77 76.24 19.44
CA TYR A 9 -62.15 75.98 19.01
C TYR A 9 -62.78 74.93 19.94
N GLY A 10 -64.01 75.21 20.40
CA GLY A 10 -64.90 74.23 21.01
C GLY A 10 -66.15 74.03 20.14
N VAL A 11 -67.00 73.07 20.54
CA VAL A 11 -68.49 72.94 20.44
C VAL A 11 -68.79 71.44 20.68
N ALA A 12 -69.32 71.01 21.84
CA ALA A 12 -70.75 70.74 22.20
C ALA A 12 -71.44 69.68 21.29
N SER A 13 -72.26 68.71 21.70
CA SER A 13 -73.13 68.49 22.89
C SER A 13 -73.74 67.06 22.82
N GLY A 14 -74.19 66.45 23.94
CA GLY A 14 -75.27 65.44 23.90
C GLY A 14 -75.29 64.32 24.97
N SER A 15 -76.12 64.48 26.00
CA SER A 15 -76.97 63.52 26.76
C SER A 15 -76.56 62.05 27.10
N GLN A 16 -76.59 61.74 28.41
CA GLN A 16 -76.49 60.46 29.20
C GLN A 16 -77.57 59.39 28.86
N PRO A 17 -77.43 58.04 29.13
CA PRO A 17 -77.42 57.42 30.49
C PRO A 17 -76.58 56.12 30.70
N ASP A 18 -76.55 55.67 31.97
CA ASP A 18 -75.93 54.50 32.60
C ASP A 18 -75.98 53.15 31.85
N HIS A 19 -74.87 52.38 31.94
CA HIS A 19 -74.89 50.90 31.96
C HIS A 19 -73.75 50.29 32.82
N ALA A 20 -74.18 49.62 33.90
CA ALA A 20 -73.73 48.36 34.54
C ALA A 20 -72.23 47.96 34.71
N ARG A 21 -71.87 47.56 35.95
CA ARG A 21 -70.64 46.84 36.40
C ARG A 21 -70.71 45.31 36.08
N PRO A 22 -69.62 44.48 36.17
CA PRO A 22 -68.97 44.01 37.43
C PRO A 22 -67.40 43.84 37.36
N VAL A 23 -66.55 44.09 38.37
CA VAL A 23 -66.07 43.31 39.56
C VAL A 23 -65.35 41.95 39.30
N TRP A 24 -63.99 41.96 39.26
CA TRP A 24 -62.88 40.94 39.51
C TRP A 24 -63.03 39.42 39.18
N PRO A 25 -61.97 38.57 39.06
CA PRO A 25 -60.55 38.71 38.63
C PRO A 25 -60.06 37.59 37.64
N ASP A 26 -59.53 37.93 36.45
CA ASP A 26 -59.21 36.95 35.37
C ASP A 26 -57.85 36.21 35.46
N GLY A 27 -57.12 36.27 36.58
CA GLY A 27 -55.74 35.75 36.66
C GLY A 27 -55.59 34.24 36.87
N VAL A 28 -56.56 33.57 37.51
CA VAL A 28 -56.36 32.20 38.03
C VAL A 28 -56.82 31.11 37.04
N VAL A 29 -57.85 31.39 36.24
CA VAL A 29 -58.43 30.41 35.29
C VAL A 29 -57.49 30.16 34.11
N HIS A 30 -56.81 31.21 33.62
CA HIS A 30 -55.84 31.07 32.52
C HIS A 30 -54.53 30.40 32.94
N HIS A 31 -54.13 30.51 34.21
CA HIS A 31 -52.95 29.79 34.73
C HIS A 31 -53.26 28.31 34.99
N GLY A 32 -54.44 27.98 35.51
CA GLY A 32 -54.89 26.59 35.68
C GLY A 32 -54.96 25.84 34.35
N LEU A 33 -55.50 26.48 33.31
CA LEU A 33 -55.59 25.88 31.97
C LEU A 33 -54.21 25.65 31.34
N ARG A 34 -53.28 26.60 31.47
CA ARG A 34 -51.90 26.44 30.95
C ARG A 34 -51.14 25.34 31.69
N LEU A 35 -51.31 25.24 33.01
CA LEU A 35 -50.71 24.17 33.80
C LEU A 35 -51.27 22.81 33.38
N LEU A 36 -52.59 22.71 33.22
CA LEU A 36 -53.25 21.48 32.76
C LEU A 36 -52.79 21.09 31.35
N LEU A 37 -52.66 22.05 30.43
CA LEU A 37 -52.11 21.82 29.10
C LEU A 37 -50.67 21.32 29.15
N LEU A 38 -49.83 21.90 30.02
CA LEU A 38 -48.45 21.43 30.20
C LEU A 38 -48.38 20.03 30.79
N VAL A 39 -49.23 19.69 31.76
CA VAL A 39 -49.28 18.35 32.37
C VAL A 39 -49.80 17.32 31.38
N VAL A 40 -50.85 17.63 30.63
CA VAL A 40 -51.40 16.76 29.58
C VAL A 40 -50.40 16.60 28.44
N MET A 41 -49.74 17.67 28.01
CA MET A 41 -48.69 17.61 26.99
C MET A 41 -47.50 16.79 27.47
N ALA A 42 -47.03 17.01 28.71
CA ALA A 42 -45.95 16.23 29.29
C ALA A 42 -46.34 14.74 29.37
N GLY A 43 -47.53 14.42 29.87
CA GLY A 43 -48.03 13.05 29.92
C GLY A 43 -48.19 12.42 28.54
N ALA A 44 -48.65 13.18 27.55
CA ALA A 44 -48.75 12.71 26.16
C ALA A 44 -47.36 12.47 25.55
N ILE A 45 -46.39 13.34 25.81
CA ILE A 45 -44.99 13.14 25.38
C ILE A 45 -44.41 11.91 26.09
N THR A 46 -44.60 11.74 27.40
CA THR A 46 -44.09 10.56 28.11
C THR A 46 -44.76 9.24 27.67
N ALA A 47 -46.03 9.29 27.26
CA ALA A 47 -46.77 8.11 26.79
C ALA A 47 -46.46 7.77 25.32
N LEU A 48 -46.26 8.77 24.46
CA LEU A 48 -45.93 8.57 23.05
C LEU A 48 -44.44 8.32 22.83
N PHE A 49 -43.59 8.79 23.75
CA PHE A 49 -42.15 8.57 23.79
C PHE A 49 -41.79 7.85 25.09
N LEU A 50 -42.34 6.64 25.29
CA LEU A 50 -41.82 5.74 26.32
C LEU A 50 -40.31 5.60 26.10
N PRO A 51 -39.47 5.72 27.15
CA PRO A 51 -38.04 5.47 27.01
C PRO A 51 -37.88 4.08 26.41
N MET A 52 -37.17 4.00 25.28
CA MET A 52 -36.78 2.69 24.73
C MET A 52 -36.02 1.97 25.83
N GLY A 53 -36.50 0.78 26.20
CA GLY A 53 -35.89 -0.01 27.26
C GLY A 53 -34.39 -0.16 26.99
N THR A 54 -33.61 0.09 28.02
CA THR A 54 -32.19 -0.22 28.07
C THR A 54 -32.02 -1.73 28.12
N SER A 55 -31.17 -2.26 27.24
CA SER A 55 -30.93 -3.69 27.17
C SER A 55 -29.97 -4.08 28.30
N THR A 56 -30.28 -5.15 29.05
CA THR A 56 -29.34 -5.77 30.00
C THR A 56 -28.76 -7.03 29.37
N LEU A 57 -27.51 -6.97 28.91
CA LEU A 57 -26.80 -8.16 28.42
C LEU A 57 -26.09 -8.84 29.60
N GLY A 58 -26.30 -10.16 29.74
CA GLY A 58 -25.68 -10.97 30.78
C GLY A 58 -24.24 -11.37 30.45
N GLN A 59 -23.50 -11.90 31.43
CA GLN A 59 -22.20 -12.55 31.19
C GLN A 59 -22.43 -13.94 30.60
N TYR A 60 -22.21 -14.08 29.29
CA TYR A 60 -22.40 -15.34 28.56
C TYR A 60 -21.15 -16.21 28.54
N GLN A 61 -21.31 -17.54 28.61
CA GLN A 61 -20.21 -18.51 28.55
C GLN A 61 -20.41 -19.56 27.44
N VAL A 62 -19.31 -20.11 26.92
CA VAL A 62 -19.36 -21.19 25.93
C VAL A 62 -20.08 -22.41 26.54
N GLY A 63 -21.01 -23.01 25.79
CA GLY A 63 -21.80 -24.16 26.21
C GLY A 63 -23.06 -23.83 27.01
N GLU A 64 -23.28 -22.56 27.38
CA GLU A 64 -24.54 -22.11 27.96
C GLU A 64 -25.68 -22.21 26.92
N VAL A 65 -26.89 -22.51 27.37
CA VAL A 65 -28.08 -22.60 26.51
C VAL A 65 -29.09 -21.54 26.95
N LEU A 66 -29.39 -20.61 26.06
CA LEU A 66 -30.34 -19.52 26.34
C LEU A 66 -31.77 -19.99 26.10
N SER A 67 -32.67 -19.74 27.06
CA SER A 67 -34.10 -20.04 26.92
C SER A 67 -34.80 -19.13 25.90
N GLU A 68 -34.30 -17.89 25.77
CA GLU A 68 -34.74 -16.90 24.79
C GLU A 68 -33.54 -16.45 23.95
N GLY A 69 -33.76 -16.29 22.64
CA GLY A 69 -32.71 -15.82 21.73
C GLY A 69 -32.49 -14.32 21.88
N VAL A 70 -31.27 -13.86 21.57
CA VAL A 70 -30.96 -12.43 21.52
C VAL A 70 -31.21 -11.93 20.10
N ILE A 71 -32.11 -10.97 19.96
CA ILE A 71 -32.43 -10.32 18.68
C ILE A 71 -31.76 -8.95 18.66
N ALA A 72 -31.14 -8.60 17.53
CA ALA A 72 -30.45 -7.34 17.36
C ALA A 72 -31.45 -6.17 17.34
N GLU A 73 -31.30 -5.22 18.25
CA GLU A 73 -32.10 -3.99 18.26
C GLU A 73 -31.56 -2.90 17.33
N VAL A 74 -30.32 -3.05 16.86
CA VAL A 74 -29.58 -2.13 16.01
C VAL A 74 -28.70 -2.91 15.04
N ASP A 75 -28.34 -2.28 13.92
CA ASP A 75 -27.31 -2.79 13.03
C ASP A 75 -25.95 -2.71 13.74
N PHE A 76 -25.11 -3.75 13.60
CA PHE A 76 -23.75 -3.73 14.12
C PHE A 76 -22.79 -4.56 13.28
N ILE A 77 -21.50 -4.25 13.41
CA ILE A 77 -20.42 -4.91 12.69
C ILE A 77 -19.64 -5.81 13.65
N ILE A 78 -19.32 -7.02 13.18
CA ILE A 78 -18.43 -7.93 13.89
C ILE A 78 -17.02 -7.66 13.40
N LEU A 79 -16.20 -7.02 14.23
CA LEU A 79 -14.80 -6.76 13.92
C LEU A 79 -13.96 -8.03 14.07
N LYS A 80 -12.94 -8.16 13.21
CA LYS A 80 -11.88 -9.16 13.39
C LYS A 80 -11.09 -8.88 14.66
N SER A 81 -10.42 -9.91 15.18
CA SER A 81 -9.41 -9.70 16.21
C SER A 81 -8.24 -8.86 15.66
N GLU A 82 -7.53 -8.14 16.52
CA GLU A 82 -6.35 -7.38 16.09
C GLU A 82 -5.27 -8.31 15.51
N GLU A 83 -5.14 -9.52 16.07
CA GLU A 83 -4.18 -10.53 15.60
C GLU A 83 -4.53 -10.99 14.18
N ASP A 84 -5.77 -11.41 13.93
CA ASP A 84 -6.21 -11.87 12.59
C ASP A 84 -6.10 -10.75 11.57
N LEU A 85 -6.53 -9.53 11.94
CA LEU A 85 -6.45 -8.38 11.05
C LEU A 85 -5.00 -8.03 10.72
N SER A 86 -4.08 -8.09 11.69
CA SER A 86 -2.66 -7.83 11.47
C SER A 86 -2.00 -8.90 10.59
N LEU A 87 -2.37 -10.17 10.79
CA LEU A 87 -1.89 -11.30 9.99
C LEU A 87 -2.37 -11.18 8.55
N GLU A 88 -3.66 -10.95 8.33
CA GLU A 88 -4.22 -10.80 6.98
C GLU A 88 -3.59 -9.60 6.25
N ARG A 89 -3.39 -8.48 6.96
CA ARG A 89 -2.69 -7.29 6.43
C ARG A 89 -1.26 -7.60 6.02
N ALA A 90 -0.52 -8.32 6.85
CA ALA A 90 0.84 -8.74 6.54
C ALA A 90 0.89 -9.70 5.34
N LEU A 91 -0.08 -10.62 5.22
CA LEU A 91 -0.20 -11.51 4.06
C LEU A 91 -0.56 -10.75 2.78
N ALA A 92 -1.47 -9.78 2.86
CA ALA A 92 -1.85 -8.94 1.72
C ALA A 92 -0.66 -8.09 1.23
N GLU A 93 0.07 -7.46 2.15
CA GLU A 93 1.30 -6.72 1.87
C GLU A 93 2.39 -7.62 1.26
N GLY A 94 2.66 -8.77 1.89
CA GLY A 94 3.65 -9.74 1.42
C GLY A 94 3.29 -10.40 0.08
N GLY A 95 2.02 -10.35 -0.31
CA GLY A 95 1.53 -10.81 -1.60
C GLY A 95 1.87 -9.88 -2.77
N ILE A 96 2.33 -8.65 -2.50
CA ILE A 96 2.72 -7.68 -3.55
C ILE A 96 4.20 -7.86 -3.91
N PRO A 97 4.50 -8.30 -5.15
CA PRO A 97 5.88 -8.45 -5.62
C PRO A 97 6.61 -7.11 -5.70
N PRO A 98 7.94 -7.09 -5.54
CA PRO A 98 8.74 -5.89 -5.77
C PRO A 98 8.67 -5.45 -7.25
N THR A 99 8.65 -4.14 -7.45
CA THR A 99 8.62 -3.51 -8.77
C THR A 99 9.98 -2.93 -9.14
N PHE A 100 10.45 -3.21 -10.34
CA PHE A 100 11.70 -2.71 -10.89
C PHE A 100 11.43 -1.86 -12.13
N ASN A 101 12.21 -0.80 -12.32
CA ASN A 101 12.20 0.02 -13.53
C ASN A 101 13.28 -0.49 -14.50
N TYR A 102 12.88 -0.81 -15.72
CA TYR A 102 13.80 -1.26 -16.77
C TYR A 102 14.39 -0.08 -17.54
N ARG A 103 15.71 -0.10 -17.74
CA ARG A 103 16.49 0.92 -18.43
C ARG A 103 17.19 0.32 -19.66
N PRO A 104 16.51 0.22 -20.82
CA PRO A 104 17.06 -0.44 -22.01
C PRO A 104 18.37 0.21 -22.51
N ALA A 105 18.47 1.54 -22.41
CA ALA A 105 19.67 2.28 -22.82
C ALA A 105 20.95 1.88 -22.05
N VAL A 106 20.82 1.23 -20.88
CA VAL A 106 21.98 0.69 -20.15
C VAL A 106 22.57 -0.51 -20.89
N GLY A 107 21.73 -1.40 -21.42
CA GLY A 107 22.15 -2.51 -22.28
C GLY A 107 22.91 -2.03 -23.51
N ASP A 108 22.31 -1.09 -24.24
CA ASP A 108 22.93 -0.45 -25.41
C ASP A 108 24.29 0.19 -25.06
N SER A 109 24.36 0.83 -23.89
CA SER A 109 25.58 1.46 -23.41
C SER A 109 26.68 0.43 -23.09
N MET A 110 26.35 -0.71 -22.50
CA MET A 110 27.32 -1.79 -22.25
C MET A 110 27.92 -2.31 -23.56
N VAL A 111 27.09 -2.55 -24.58
CA VAL A 111 27.54 -2.97 -25.92
C VAL A 111 28.50 -1.96 -26.53
N VAL A 112 28.16 -0.67 -26.48
CA VAL A 112 29.02 0.42 -26.99
C VAL A 112 30.34 0.52 -26.20
N GLN A 113 30.30 0.37 -24.88
CA GLN A 113 31.49 0.41 -24.04
C GLN A 113 32.44 -0.76 -24.32
N LEU A 114 31.90 -1.97 -24.45
CA LEU A 114 32.68 -3.16 -24.85
C LEU A 114 33.30 -2.98 -26.24
N GLY A 115 32.54 -2.44 -27.21
CA GLY A 115 33.07 -2.13 -28.54
C GLY A 115 34.30 -1.21 -28.48
N ARG A 116 34.22 -0.12 -27.72
CA ARG A 116 35.33 0.83 -27.52
C ARG A 116 36.50 0.24 -26.73
N PHE A 117 36.23 -0.67 -25.79
CA PHE A 117 37.28 -1.42 -25.10
C PHE A 117 38.09 -2.26 -26.11
N PHE A 118 37.42 -3.07 -26.94
CA PHE A 118 38.11 -3.91 -27.92
C PHE A 118 38.85 -3.10 -29.01
N GLU A 119 38.30 -1.95 -29.44
CA GLU A 119 39.01 -1.06 -30.37
C GLU A 119 40.33 -0.52 -29.79
N ARG A 120 40.35 -0.13 -28.51
CA ARG A 120 41.56 0.31 -27.82
C ARG A 120 42.53 -0.86 -27.59
N LEU A 121 42.01 -2.02 -27.21
CA LEU A 121 42.79 -3.24 -27.05
C LEU A 121 43.49 -3.65 -28.35
N ASP A 122 42.79 -3.60 -29.49
CA ASP A 122 43.34 -3.94 -30.81
C ASP A 122 44.45 -2.98 -31.24
N SER A 123 44.30 -1.69 -30.95
CA SER A 123 45.36 -0.70 -31.21
C SER A 123 46.61 -1.03 -30.38
N THR A 124 46.47 -1.22 -29.08
CA THR A 124 47.60 -1.51 -28.19
C THR A 124 48.25 -2.85 -28.49
N ALA A 125 47.45 -3.88 -28.81
CA ALA A 125 47.95 -5.21 -29.12
C ALA A 125 48.74 -5.22 -30.44
N SER A 126 48.35 -4.39 -31.42
CA SER A 126 49.10 -4.22 -32.67
C SER A 126 50.47 -3.62 -32.44
N ASP A 127 50.57 -2.56 -31.62
CA ASP A 127 51.84 -1.94 -31.23
C ASP A 127 52.73 -2.89 -30.42
N ALA A 128 52.13 -3.59 -29.44
CA ALA A 128 52.79 -4.61 -28.64
C ALA A 128 53.33 -5.76 -29.51
N ALA A 129 52.56 -6.22 -30.51
CA ALA A 129 52.96 -7.32 -31.40
C ALA A 129 54.16 -6.95 -32.28
N LEU A 130 54.24 -5.71 -32.75
CA LEU A 130 55.40 -5.21 -33.50
C LEU A 130 56.68 -5.21 -32.65
N LEU A 131 56.54 -4.98 -31.34
CA LEU A 131 57.65 -4.93 -30.38
C LEU A 131 57.92 -6.27 -29.69
N GLY A 132 57.02 -7.24 -29.80
CA GLY A 132 57.07 -8.51 -29.06
C GLY A 132 56.89 -8.33 -27.55
N ASP A 133 56.19 -7.28 -27.13
CA ASP A 133 56.09 -6.85 -25.72
C ASP A 133 54.68 -7.08 -25.16
N SER A 134 54.40 -8.30 -24.70
CA SER A 134 53.12 -8.61 -24.04
C SER A 134 52.92 -7.87 -22.72
N GLU A 135 53.98 -7.37 -22.09
CA GLU A 135 53.88 -6.63 -20.83
C GLU A 135 53.27 -5.24 -21.05
N MET A 136 53.54 -4.61 -22.20
CA MET A 136 52.84 -3.40 -22.64
C MET A 136 51.32 -3.61 -22.67
N LEU A 137 50.86 -4.74 -23.21
CA LEU A 137 49.44 -5.06 -23.28
C LEU A 137 48.84 -5.32 -21.89
N ARG A 138 49.57 -6.04 -21.04
CA ARG A 138 49.18 -6.29 -19.65
C ARG A 138 49.03 -4.99 -18.85
N ALA A 139 50.00 -4.09 -18.96
CA ALA A 139 49.98 -2.78 -18.30
C ALA A 139 48.81 -1.92 -18.79
N HIS A 140 48.53 -1.93 -20.10
CA HIS A 140 47.38 -1.20 -20.65
C HIS A 140 46.04 -1.71 -20.08
N LEU A 141 45.85 -3.03 -20.02
CA LEU A 141 44.64 -3.62 -19.44
C LEU A 141 44.46 -3.22 -17.97
N GLU A 142 45.53 -3.25 -17.18
CA GLU A 142 45.47 -2.93 -15.75
C GLU A 142 45.28 -1.42 -15.49
N GLU A 143 46.07 -0.57 -16.15
CA GLU A 143 46.14 0.87 -15.86
C GLU A 143 45.06 1.70 -16.58
N VAL A 144 44.64 1.27 -17.77
CA VAL A 144 43.69 2.03 -18.61
C VAL A 144 42.30 1.43 -18.56
N GLU A 145 42.20 0.10 -18.64
CA GLU A 145 40.91 -0.59 -18.71
C GLU A 145 40.46 -1.18 -17.36
N SER A 146 41.30 -1.13 -16.32
CA SER A 146 41.01 -1.72 -14.99
C SER A 146 40.75 -3.25 -15.02
N VAL A 147 41.33 -3.95 -16.00
CA VAL A 147 41.24 -5.40 -16.17
C VAL A 147 42.58 -6.03 -15.80
N THR A 148 42.62 -6.77 -14.68
CA THR A 148 43.85 -7.44 -14.23
C THR A 148 44.09 -8.74 -15.00
N ALA A 149 44.97 -8.70 -15.99
CA ALA A 149 45.37 -9.88 -16.76
C ALA A 149 46.68 -10.51 -16.23
N SER A 150 46.75 -11.84 -16.26
CA SER A 150 47.99 -12.59 -16.02
C SER A 150 48.97 -12.45 -17.19
N PRO A 151 50.26 -12.72 -16.99
CA PRO A 151 51.25 -12.71 -18.08
C PRO A 151 50.86 -13.67 -19.22
N GLN A 152 50.30 -14.84 -18.90
CA GLN A 152 49.82 -15.80 -19.91
C GLN A 152 48.63 -15.26 -20.69
N GLN A 153 47.68 -14.61 -20.02
CA GLN A 153 46.54 -13.97 -20.69
C GLN A 153 46.99 -12.85 -21.63
N ALA A 154 47.97 -12.04 -21.21
CA ALA A 154 48.55 -11.00 -22.07
C ALA A 154 49.21 -11.59 -23.31
N ILE A 155 49.93 -12.71 -23.19
CA ILE A 155 50.50 -13.43 -24.34
C ILE A 155 49.41 -13.95 -25.29
N LEU A 156 48.33 -14.53 -24.74
CA LEU A 156 47.20 -15.01 -25.55
C LEU A 156 46.52 -13.87 -26.32
N LEU A 157 46.39 -12.70 -25.71
CA LEU A 157 45.81 -11.51 -26.33
C LEU A 157 46.68 -10.90 -27.44
N MET A 158 47.93 -11.32 -27.59
CA MET A 158 48.75 -10.92 -28.75
C MET A 158 48.18 -11.50 -30.05
N ASP A 159 47.48 -12.63 -29.98
CA ASP A 159 46.84 -13.29 -31.11
C ASP A 159 45.53 -12.60 -31.50
N GLU A 160 45.44 -12.11 -32.74
CA GLU A 160 44.27 -11.41 -33.27
C GLU A 160 43.01 -12.30 -33.30
N PRO A 161 43.03 -13.56 -33.78
CA PRO A 161 41.88 -14.46 -33.69
C PRO A 161 41.32 -14.60 -32.27
N THR A 162 42.19 -14.68 -31.26
CA THR A 162 41.80 -14.74 -29.85
C THR A 162 41.04 -13.47 -29.41
N ARG A 163 41.54 -12.28 -29.76
CA ARG A 163 40.87 -11.01 -29.45
C ARG A 163 39.52 -10.87 -30.16
N LEU A 164 39.46 -11.24 -31.44
CA LEU A 164 38.22 -11.19 -32.22
C LEU A 164 37.16 -12.12 -31.62
N ARG A 165 37.55 -13.32 -31.17
CA ARG A 165 36.63 -14.24 -30.52
C ARG A 165 36.12 -13.70 -29.18
N LEU A 166 37.02 -13.15 -28.35
CA LEU A 166 36.60 -12.50 -27.09
C LEU A 166 35.64 -11.34 -27.35
N ARG A 167 35.91 -10.52 -28.38
CA ARG A 167 35.02 -9.42 -28.77
C ARG A 167 33.64 -9.92 -29.16
N GLU A 168 33.59 -10.89 -30.06
CA GLU A 168 32.34 -11.49 -30.54
C GLU A 168 31.52 -12.04 -29.37
N VAL A 169 32.13 -12.85 -28.51
CA VAL A 169 31.45 -13.48 -27.37
C VAL A 169 30.97 -12.44 -26.36
N SER A 170 31.81 -11.47 -25.99
CA SER A 170 31.44 -10.45 -25.01
C SER A 170 30.30 -9.57 -25.52
N VAL A 171 30.39 -9.12 -26.77
CA VAL A 171 29.43 -8.19 -27.35
C VAL A 171 28.09 -8.88 -27.63
N SER A 172 28.11 -10.04 -28.30
CA SER A 172 26.87 -10.79 -28.60
C SER A 172 26.20 -11.27 -27.32
N GLY A 173 26.97 -11.77 -26.35
CA GLY A 173 26.43 -12.22 -25.07
C GLY A 173 25.76 -11.09 -24.28
N VAL A 174 26.41 -9.92 -24.17
CA VAL A 174 25.77 -8.77 -23.52
C VAL A 174 24.54 -8.31 -24.30
N GLN A 175 24.60 -8.27 -25.63
CA GLN A 175 23.45 -7.88 -26.45
C GLN A 175 22.24 -8.81 -26.24
N GLU A 176 22.47 -10.12 -26.15
CA GLU A 176 21.43 -11.12 -25.93
C GLU A 176 20.79 -11.00 -24.53
N TYR A 177 21.61 -10.95 -23.49
CA TYR A 177 21.11 -11.04 -22.12
C TYR A 177 20.74 -9.68 -21.50
N ALA A 178 21.20 -8.55 -22.04
CA ALA A 178 20.81 -7.23 -21.55
C ALA A 178 19.31 -6.91 -21.74
N GLU A 179 18.64 -7.59 -22.67
CA GLU A 179 17.19 -7.50 -22.88
C GLU A 179 16.38 -8.10 -21.70
N ILE A 180 16.94 -9.10 -21.02
CA ILE A 180 16.34 -9.72 -19.82
C ILE A 180 16.39 -8.71 -18.65
N GLY A 181 17.54 -8.04 -18.52
CA GLY A 181 17.79 -7.04 -17.50
C GLY A 181 18.73 -7.53 -16.39
N VAL A 182 19.56 -6.63 -15.89
CA VAL A 182 20.57 -6.91 -14.86
C VAL A 182 20.26 -6.09 -13.61
N VAL A 183 20.12 -6.77 -12.48
CA VAL A 183 19.79 -6.17 -11.18
C VAL A 183 21.03 -5.60 -10.51
N ASP A 184 20.85 -4.45 -9.84
CA ASP A 184 21.87 -3.86 -8.99
C ASP A 184 22.13 -4.73 -7.75
N PRO A 185 23.40 -5.04 -7.40
CA PRO A 185 23.75 -5.77 -6.18
C PRO A 185 23.11 -5.23 -4.91
N THR A 186 22.81 -3.93 -4.83
CA THR A 186 22.11 -3.37 -3.66
C THR A 186 20.67 -3.83 -3.54
N ASP A 187 20.06 -4.25 -4.65
CA ASP A 187 18.65 -4.60 -4.77
C ASP A 187 18.44 -6.14 -4.86
N GLU A 188 19.52 -6.93 -4.82
CA GLU A 188 19.46 -8.40 -4.92
C GLU A 188 18.58 -9.03 -3.84
N SER A 189 18.45 -8.41 -2.66
CA SER A 189 17.57 -8.92 -1.60
C SER A 189 16.10 -8.94 -1.99
N GLU A 190 15.67 -8.10 -2.94
CA GLU A 190 14.30 -8.08 -3.43
C GLU A 190 14.00 -9.29 -4.33
N LEU A 191 15.02 -9.95 -4.88
CA LEU A 191 14.87 -11.19 -5.66
C LEU A 191 14.52 -12.42 -4.80
N ASN A 192 14.48 -12.28 -3.47
CA ASN A 192 13.98 -13.33 -2.57
C ASN A 192 12.47 -13.59 -2.74
N ALA A 193 11.73 -12.66 -3.36
CA ALA A 193 10.35 -12.89 -3.77
C ALA A 193 10.29 -13.97 -4.87
N ALA A 194 9.19 -14.71 -4.97
CA ALA A 194 9.03 -15.72 -6.03
C ALA A 194 8.90 -15.11 -7.44
N THR A 195 8.46 -13.86 -7.53
CA THR A 195 8.16 -13.14 -8.77
C THR A 195 8.49 -11.67 -8.55
N ILE A 196 8.84 -10.97 -9.62
CA ILE A 196 8.98 -9.52 -9.65
C ILE A 196 8.08 -8.91 -10.74
N ARG A 197 7.83 -7.61 -10.62
CA ARG A 197 7.19 -6.80 -11.65
C ARG A 197 8.23 -5.89 -12.29
N ILE A 198 8.19 -5.76 -13.60
CA ILE A 198 9.07 -4.87 -14.35
C ILE A 198 8.23 -3.82 -15.08
N GLN A 199 8.57 -2.57 -14.84
CA GLN A 199 8.04 -1.41 -15.54
C GLN A 199 8.96 -1.09 -16.72
N ASP A 200 8.48 -1.39 -17.93
CA ASP A 200 9.17 -0.98 -19.16
C ASP A 200 8.88 0.50 -19.46
N PRO A 201 9.86 1.24 -20.01
CA PRO A 201 9.69 2.67 -20.26
C PRO A 201 8.65 2.91 -21.35
N GLY A 202 7.69 3.79 -21.05
CA GLY A 202 6.63 4.16 -21.98
C GLY A 202 5.50 3.12 -22.11
N GLN A 203 5.54 2.04 -21.34
CA GLN A 203 4.44 1.09 -21.23
C GLN A 203 3.59 1.40 -19.99
N GLU A 204 2.27 1.30 -20.12
CA GLU A 204 1.36 1.47 -18.98
C GLU A 204 1.35 0.21 -18.10
N ASP A 205 1.35 -0.96 -18.75
CA ASP A 205 1.32 -2.25 -18.08
C ASP A 205 2.71 -2.71 -17.65
N ARG A 206 2.77 -3.36 -16.48
CA ARG A 206 3.98 -3.98 -15.95
C ARG A 206 3.99 -5.46 -16.30
N ARG A 207 5.12 -5.94 -16.82
CA ARG A 207 5.33 -7.37 -17.03
C ARG A 207 5.69 -8.03 -15.70
N SER A 208 5.24 -9.27 -15.51
CA SER A 208 5.56 -10.08 -14.34
C SER A 208 6.47 -11.21 -14.77
N MET A 209 7.54 -11.49 -14.01
CA MET A 209 8.43 -12.60 -14.29
C MET A 209 8.97 -13.27 -13.02
N PRO A 210 9.30 -14.56 -13.05
CA PRO A 210 9.98 -15.23 -11.96
C PRO A 210 11.30 -14.53 -11.63
N SER A 211 11.60 -14.34 -10.34
CA SER A 211 12.84 -13.69 -9.93
C SER A 211 14.08 -14.46 -10.38
N ALA A 212 13.96 -15.79 -10.53
CA ALA A 212 15.03 -16.67 -11.02
C ALA A 212 15.35 -16.50 -12.52
N ASP A 213 14.48 -15.84 -13.28
CA ASP A 213 14.70 -15.58 -14.71
C ASP A 213 15.43 -14.25 -14.96
N VAL A 214 15.53 -13.41 -13.93
CA VAL A 214 16.27 -12.14 -13.92
C VAL A 214 17.75 -12.41 -13.73
N LEU A 215 18.61 -11.52 -14.23
CA LEU A 215 20.06 -11.68 -14.09
C LEU A 215 20.63 -10.77 -13.01
N THR A 216 21.47 -11.34 -12.16
CA THR A 216 22.51 -10.60 -11.44
C THR A 216 23.74 -10.40 -12.33
N ALA A 217 24.67 -9.53 -11.93
CA ALA A 217 25.94 -9.38 -12.66
C ALA A 217 26.74 -10.70 -12.76
N GLY A 218 26.71 -11.50 -11.69
CA GLY A 218 27.34 -12.81 -11.67
C GLY A 218 26.71 -13.78 -12.67
N GLU A 219 25.38 -13.81 -12.74
CA GLU A 219 24.63 -14.69 -13.65
C GLU A 219 24.75 -14.26 -15.11
N LEU A 220 24.72 -12.95 -15.40
CA LEU A 220 24.98 -12.43 -16.74
C LEU A 220 26.31 -12.98 -17.25
N ASN A 221 27.37 -12.79 -16.47
CA ASN A 221 28.69 -13.29 -16.83
C ASN A 221 28.72 -14.83 -16.97
N ALA A 222 28.12 -15.54 -16.01
CA ALA A 222 28.08 -17.01 -16.05
C ALA A 222 27.38 -17.54 -17.32
N ARG A 223 26.27 -16.91 -17.74
CA ARG A 223 25.56 -17.27 -18.98
C ARG A 223 26.39 -16.97 -20.23
N ILE A 224 27.03 -15.80 -20.29
CA ILE A 224 27.92 -15.45 -21.43
C ILE A 224 29.04 -16.49 -21.55
N VAL A 225 29.69 -16.87 -20.45
CA VAL A 225 30.77 -17.87 -20.45
C VAL A 225 30.26 -19.27 -20.78
N ALA A 226 29.07 -19.65 -20.30
CA ALA A 226 28.52 -20.99 -20.49
C ALA A 226 27.97 -21.23 -21.90
N ASP A 227 27.25 -20.26 -22.44
CA ASP A 227 26.50 -20.41 -23.70
C ASP A 227 27.37 -20.13 -24.93
N HIS A 228 28.51 -19.44 -24.74
CA HIS A 228 29.46 -19.17 -25.80
C HIS A 228 30.73 -20.01 -25.61
N GLU A 229 30.86 -21.06 -26.41
CA GLU A 229 32.08 -21.87 -26.44
C GLU A 229 33.28 -21.00 -26.87
N LEU A 230 34.11 -20.64 -25.89
CA LEU A 230 35.51 -20.32 -26.16
C LEU A 230 36.23 -21.62 -26.54
N PRO A 231 37.29 -21.57 -27.39
CA PRO A 231 38.09 -22.75 -27.70
C PRO A 231 38.43 -23.50 -26.42
N SER A 232 38.01 -24.76 -26.35
CA SER A 232 37.72 -25.55 -25.15
C SER A 232 38.94 -25.97 -24.31
N THR A 233 40.02 -25.18 -24.31
CA THR A 233 41.32 -25.55 -23.72
C THR A 233 42.00 -24.48 -22.86
N SER A 234 41.44 -23.29 -22.66
CA SER A 234 42.09 -22.27 -21.82
C SER A 234 41.15 -21.67 -20.79
N THR A 235 41.22 -22.20 -19.56
CA THR A 235 40.67 -21.57 -18.35
C THR A 235 41.05 -20.10 -18.28
N GLU A 236 42.25 -19.74 -18.76
CA GLU A 236 42.77 -18.38 -18.84
C GLU A 236 41.87 -17.44 -19.67
N LEU A 237 41.32 -17.89 -20.80
CA LEU A 237 40.43 -17.06 -21.63
C LEU A 237 39.05 -16.91 -21.01
N SER A 238 38.51 -17.96 -20.39
CA SER A 238 37.23 -17.87 -19.66
C SER A 238 37.33 -16.92 -18.47
N GLU A 239 38.43 -16.97 -17.73
CA GLU A 239 38.70 -16.04 -16.62
C GLU A 239 38.90 -14.61 -17.12
N LEU A 240 39.58 -14.42 -18.24
CA LEU A 240 39.75 -13.10 -18.84
C LEU A 240 38.41 -12.53 -19.34
N LEU A 241 37.62 -13.34 -20.04
CA LEU A 241 36.26 -12.98 -20.47
C LEU A 241 35.42 -12.55 -19.27
N ARG A 242 35.50 -13.31 -18.17
CA ARG A 242 34.83 -12.96 -16.93
C ARG A 242 35.22 -11.59 -16.40
N LEU A 243 36.51 -11.28 -16.34
CA LEU A 243 37.00 -9.99 -15.86
C LEU A 243 36.54 -8.84 -16.76
N ILE A 244 36.57 -9.03 -18.09
CA ILE A 244 36.10 -8.05 -19.06
C ILE A 244 34.60 -7.78 -18.86
N VAL A 245 33.77 -8.82 -18.81
CA VAL A 245 32.31 -8.67 -18.65
C VAL A 245 31.99 -8.00 -17.30
N ILE A 246 32.61 -8.43 -16.20
CA ILE A 246 32.38 -7.83 -14.87
C ILE A 246 32.69 -6.33 -14.89
N ASN A 247 33.83 -5.93 -15.47
CA ASN A 247 34.26 -4.53 -15.50
C ASN A 247 33.35 -3.63 -16.37
N HIS A 248 32.64 -4.22 -17.33
CA HIS A 248 31.72 -3.51 -18.22
C HIS A 248 30.24 -3.76 -17.94
N THR A 249 29.92 -4.47 -16.85
CA THR A 249 28.53 -4.72 -16.45
C THR A 249 27.93 -3.46 -15.84
N ALA A 250 26.72 -3.14 -16.26
CA ALA A 250 25.90 -2.08 -15.69
C ALA A 250 24.47 -2.58 -15.47
N TYR A 251 23.80 -1.99 -14.48
CA TYR A 251 22.49 -2.47 -14.00
C TYR A 251 21.35 -1.79 -14.73
N SER A 252 20.55 -2.59 -15.43
CA SER A 252 19.41 -2.13 -16.23
C SER A 252 18.07 -2.33 -15.52
N LEU A 253 18.04 -3.03 -14.38
CA LEU A 253 16.88 -3.14 -13.50
C LEU A 253 17.18 -2.45 -12.17
N VAL A 254 16.36 -1.48 -11.82
CA VAL A 254 16.49 -0.68 -10.59
C VAL A 254 15.22 -0.82 -9.78
N PHE A 255 15.34 -1.20 -8.51
CA PHE A 255 14.18 -1.33 -7.63
C PHE A 255 13.46 0.00 -7.43
N ASP A 256 12.13 -0.03 -7.46
CA ASP A 256 11.27 1.11 -7.17
C ASP A 256 10.60 0.93 -5.80
N PRO A 257 11.21 1.44 -4.72
CA PRO A 257 10.68 1.30 -3.37
C PRO A 257 9.39 2.09 -3.17
N ASP A 258 9.22 3.22 -3.88
CA ASP A 258 8.07 4.10 -3.72
C ASP A 258 6.82 3.46 -4.33
N VAL A 259 6.92 2.95 -5.57
CA VAL A 259 5.81 2.24 -6.23
C VAL A 259 5.47 0.98 -5.44
N THR A 260 6.47 0.15 -5.14
CA THR A 260 6.27 -1.10 -4.38
C THR A 260 5.63 -0.83 -3.01
N GLY A 261 6.16 0.14 -2.27
CA GLY A 261 5.64 0.52 -0.95
C GLY A 261 4.21 1.06 -1.01
N SER A 262 3.89 1.89 -2.00
CA SER A 262 2.54 2.41 -2.17
C SER A 262 1.51 1.32 -2.48
N GLU A 263 1.87 0.33 -3.30
CA GLU A 263 1.00 -0.79 -3.64
C GLU A 263 0.83 -1.76 -2.47
N ARG A 264 1.91 -2.02 -1.73
CA ARG A 264 1.89 -2.78 -0.47
C ARG A 264 0.96 -2.14 0.56
N GLU A 265 1.05 -0.82 0.72
CA GLU A 265 0.17 -0.05 1.61
C GLU A 265 -1.28 -0.13 1.15
N ALA A 266 -1.55 0.03 -0.14
CA ALA A 266 -2.89 -0.06 -0.70
C ALA A 266 -3.49 -1.47 -0.48
N ALA A 267 -2.70 -2.53 -0.68
CA ALA A 267 -3.11 -3.90 -0.42
C ALA A 267 -3.45 -4.12 1.07
N ARG A 268 -2.61 -3.57 1.96
CA ARG A 268 -2.85 -3.61 3.41
C ARG A 268 -4.14 -2.90 3.81
N GLN A 269 -4.42 -1.73 3.24
CA GLN A 269 -5.63 -0.95 3.53
C GLN A 269 -6.90 -1.58 2.92
N ALA A 270 -6.76 -2.37 1.85
CA ALA A 270 -7.87 -3.07 1.23
C ALA A 270 -8.41 -4.25 2.07
N VAL A 271 -7.66 -4.70 3.09
CA VAL A 271 -8.10 -5.77 3.99
C VAL A 271 -9.28 -5.30 4.84
N SER A 272 -10.41 -6.00 4.71
CA SER A 272 -11.62 -5.73 5.49
C SER A 272 -11.38 -5.96 6.98
N GLU A 273 -11.75 -4.97 7.80
CA GLU A 273 -11.68 -5.03 9.27
C GLU A 273 -12.82 -5.86 9.88
N SER A 274 -13.88 -6.12 9.13
CA SER A 274 -15.05 -6.83 9.61
C SER A 274 -15.09 -8.27 9.11
N ILE A 275 -15.52 -9.18 10.00
CA ILE A 275 -15.93 -10.55 9.66
C ILE A 275 -17.28 -10.51 8.93
N GLY A 276 -18.19 -9.62 9.36
CA GLY A 276 -19.51 -9.45 8.77
C GLY A 276 -20.35 -8.42 9.51
N ASN A 277 -21.58 -8.25 9.04
CA ASN A 277 -22.57 -7.34 9.63
C ASN A 277 -23.82 -8.11 10.05
N VAL A 278 -24.47 -7.65 11.12
CA VAL A 278 -25.76 -8.14 11.60
C VAL A 278 -26.75 -6.98 11.50
N VAL A 279 -27.89 -7.22 10.86
CA VAL A 279 -28.92 -6.19 10.69
C VAL A 279 -29.93 -6.20 11.83
N GLN A 280 -30.62 -5.09 12.02
CA GLN A 280 -31.70 -4.96 12.98
C GLN A 280 -32.75 -6.06 12.75
N GLN A 281 -33.26 -6.61 13.85
CA GLN A 281 -34.19 -7.74 13.90
C GLN A 281 -33.61 -9.10 13.48
N GLU A 282 -32.33 -9.17 13.11
CA GLU A 282 -31.63 -10.45 12.94
C GLU A 282 -31.35 -11.08 14.32
N ALA A 283 -31.39 -12.41 14.39
CA ALA A 283 -30.99 -13.13 15.58
C ALA A 283 -29.46 -13.03 15.76
N VAL A 284 -29.03 -12.44 16.88
CA VAL A 284 -27.62 -12.47 17.32
C VAL A 284 -27.27 -13.89 17.78
N VAL A 285 -28.16 -14.51 18.56
CA VAL A 285 -28.12 -15.91 18.98
C VAL A 285 -29.54 -16.48 19.01
N ARG A 286 -29.74 -17.72 18.57
CA ARG A 286 -31.04 -18.40 18.63
C ARG A 286 -31.31 -19.02 20.00
N ALA A 287 -32.58 -19.12 20.36
CA ALA A 287 -33.01 -19.82 21.57
C ALA A 287 -32.71 -21.32 21.49
N ASN A 288 -32.43 -21.95 22.63
CA ASN A 288 -32.25 -23.38 22.81
C ASN A 288 -31.04 -23.99 22.06
N GLU A 289 -30.09 -23.17 21.63
CA GLU A 289 -28.82 -23.61 21.05
C GLU A 289 -27.66 -23.37 22.04
N PRO A 290 -26.69 -24.28 22.15
CA PRO A 290 -25.50 -24.05 22.96
C PRO A 290 -24.63 -22.94 22.37
N LEU A 291 -24.17 -22.02 23.22
CA LEU A 291 -23.29 -20.92 22.82
C LEU A 291 -21.92 -21.44 22.36
N THR A 292 -21.50 -21.01 21.17
CA THR A 292 -20.16 -21.23 20.62
C THR A 292 -19.30 -19.98 20.79
N GLU A 293 -18.00 -20.07 20.51
CA GLU A 293 -17.11 -18.90 20.52
C GLU A 293 -17.58 -17.80 19.56
N THR A 294 -18.03 -18.18 18.35
CA THR A 294 -18.61 -17.24 17.37
C THR A 294 -19.87 -16.55 17.89
N HIS A 295 -20.71 -17.25 18.68
CA HIS A 295 -21.87 -16.62 19.31
C HIS A 295 -21.44 -15.57 20.34
N LEU A 296 -20.40 -15.84 21.13
CA LEU A 296 -19.87 -14.88 22.10
C LEU A 296 -19.25 -13.65 21.42
N GLU A 297 -18.56 -13.83 20.30
CA GLU A 297 -18.03 -12.72 19.50
C GLU A 297 -19.14 -11.80 18.98
N ARG A 298 -20.23 -12.39 18.44
CA ARG A 298 -21.42 -11.66 18.00
C ARG A 298 -22.07 -10.89 19.15
N LEU A 299 -22.22 -11.53 20.32
CA LEU A 299 -22.79 -10.90 21.52
C LEU A 299 -21.91 -9.75 22.04
N ARG A 300 -20.59 -9.91 22.08
CA ARG A 300 -19.65 -8.83 22.47
C ARG A 300 -19.66 -7.66 21.48
N ALA A 301 -19.77 -7.94 20.18
CA ALA A 301 -19.90 -6.89 19.16
C ALA A 301 -21.21 -6.12 19.34
N TYR A 302 -22.32 -6.82 19.58
CA TYR A 302 -23.61 -6.22 19.86
C TYR A 302 -23.59 -5.36 21.12
N GLU A 303 -23.00 -5.86 22.20
CA GLU A 303 -22.85 -5.10 23.46
C GLU A 303 -22.04 -3.81 23.25
N ARG A 304 -20.93 -3.88 22.50
CA ARG A 304 -20.13 -2.68 22.17
C ARG A 304 -20.94 -1.62 21.45
N GLU A 305 -21.76 -2.05 20.49
CA GLU A 305 -22.60 -1.13 19.71
C GLU A 305 -23.67 -0.47 20.59
N LEU A 306 -24.36 -1.25 21.42
CA LEU A 306 -25.34 -0.71 22.35
C LEU A 306 -24.69 0.28 23.36
N ARG A 307 -23.45 0.03 23.81
CA ARG A 307 -22.71 0.97 24.68
C ARG A 307 -22.45 2.27 23.94
N THR A 308 -22.00 2.17 22.69
CA THR A 308 -21.72 3.33 21.83
C THR A 308 -22.96 4.20 21.62
N GLN A 309 -24.13 3.57 21.50
CA GLN A 309 -25.41 4.26 21.35
C GLN A 309 -26.06 4.66 22.69
N ASN A 310 -25.39 4.47 23.83
CA ASN A 310 -25.94 4.70 25.18
C ASN A 310 -27.26 3.95 25.46
N ARG A 311 -27.40 2.74 24.92
CA ARG A 311 -28.60 1.89 25.05
C ARG A 311 -28.43 0.72 26.04
N LEU A 312 -27.25 0.55 26.62
CA LEU A 312 -26.99 -0.45 27.66
C LEU A 312 -27.12 0.16 29.06
N GLU A 313 -27.83 -0.53 29.94
CA GLU A 313 -27.77 -0.29 31.39
C GLU A 313 -26.57 -1.03 31.97
N GLU A 314 -25.73 -0.36 32.76
CA GLU A 314 -24.67 -1.07 33.50
C GLU A 314 -25.31 -1.94 34.58
N PRO A 315 -24.90 -3.22 34.71
CA PRO A 315 -25.38 -4.06 35.79
C PRO A 315 -24.90 -3.48 37.13
N GLY A 316 -25.87 -3.10 37.98
CA GLY A 316 -25.63 -2.72 39.37
C GLY A 316 -25.35 -3.90 40.29
#